data_AF-A0A5C7VNP9-F1
#
_entry.id   AF-A0A5C7VNP9-F1
#
_cell.length_a   1.000
_cell.length_b   1.000
_cell.length_c   1.000
_cell.angle_alpha   90.00
_cell.angle_beta   90.00
_cell.angle_gamma   90.00
#
_symmetry.space_group_name_H-M   'P 1'
#
loop_
_entity.id
_entity.type
_entity.pdbx_description
1 polymer ?
#
loop_
_entity_poly.entity_id
_entity_poly.type
_entity_poly.pdbx_seq_one_letter_code
_entity_poly.pdbx_strand_id
1 'polypeptide(L)'
;MKLGSLKEGGRDGTLVVVSRVLARAVLAGGIAATLQQAPDDWQHAAPRLVALAQAPEAGQAAGAFELEMQALAGLQRLGQG
;
A
#
# COMPACT_ATOMS: atom_id res chain seq x y z
N MET A 1 3.07 8.32 -3.76
CA MET A 1 2.59 7.07 -3.14
C MET A 1 3.49 6.74 -1.97
N LYS A 2 2.96 6.14 -0.91
CA LYS A 2 3.75 5.42 0.09
C LYS A 2 3.26 3.97 0.18
N LEU A 3 4.13 3.03 0.56
CA LEU A 3 3.70 1.68 0.91
C LEU A 3 3.78 1.53 2.42
N GLY A 4 2.73 0.96 2.99
CA GLY A 4 2.66 0.62 4.41
C GLY A 4 2.51 -0.88 4.58
N SER A 5 2.83 -1.36 5.77
CA SER A 5 2.39 -2.69 6.23
C SER A 5 1.46 -2.50 7.42
N LEU A 6 0.28 -3.11 7.39
CA LEU A 6 -0.60 -3.19 8.54
C LEU A 6 -0.09 -4.23 9.53
N LYS A 7 -0.39 -4.04 10.83
CA LYS A 7 -0.15 -5.04 11.88
C LYS A 7 -1.01 -6.30 11.71
N GLU A 8 -2.14 -6.17 11.00
CA GLU A 8 -3.00 -7.29 10.63
C GLU A 8 -2.36 -8.13 9.50
N GLY A 9 -2.65 -9.43 9.45
CA GLY A 9 -2.11 -10.36 8.44
C GLY A 9 -1.01 -11.29 8.94
N GLY A 10 -0.73 -11.30 10.25
CA GLY A 10 0.25 -12.21 10.86
C GLY A 10 1.64 -11.60 10.94
N ARG A 11 2.68 -12.45 10.95
CA ARG A 11 4.06 -12.06 11.24
C ARG A 11 4.60 -10.98 10.28
N ASP A 12 4.24 -11.08 9.01
CA ASP A 12 4.79 -10.22 7.95
C ASP A 12 3.88 -9.02 7.61
N GLY A 13 2.71 -8.95 8.28
CA GLY A 13 1.71 -7.90 8.09
C GLY A 13 1.04 -7.94 6.71
N THR A 14 0.23 -6.92 6.42
CA THR A 14 -0.51 -6.80 5.15
C THR A 14 -0.06 -5.57 4.38
N LEU A 15 0.36 -5.76 3.12
CA LEU A 15 0.78 -4.65 2.27
C LEU A 15 -0.40 -3.73 1.92
N VAL A 16 -0.20 -2.44 2.14
CA VAL A 16 -1.13 -1.38 1.76
C VAL A 16 -0.46 -0.29 0.97
N VAL A 17 -1.19 0.27 0.02
CA VAL A 17 -0.82 1.48 -0.70
C VAL A 17 -1.48 2.66 0.00
N VAL A 18 -0.67 3.63 0.40
CA VAL A 18 -1.13 4.82 1.11
C VAL A 18 -1.09 6.02 0.17
N SER A 19 -2.20 6.77 0.18
CA SER A 19 -2.34 8.02 -0.58
C SER A 19 -1.28 9.05 -0.19
N ARG A 20 -0.96 9.96 -1.10
CA ARG A 20 0.06 11.01 -0.88
C ARG A 20 -0.27 11.89 0.34
N VAL A 21 -1.55 12.13 0.60
CA VAL A 21 -2.03 12.95 1.73
C VAL A 21 -2.16 12.17 3.04
N LEU A 22 -1.80 10.89 3.08
CA LEU A 22 -1.84 10.02 4.27
C LEU A 22 -3.23 9.89 4.92
N ALA A 23 -4.31 10.14 4.17
CA ALA A 23 -5.68 10.04 4.69
C ALA A 23 -6.35 8.69 4.39
N ARG A 24 -5.94 8.01 3.31
CA ARG A 24 -6.56 6.78 2.82
C ARG A 24 -5.51 5.75 2.47
N ALA A 25 -5.85 4.48 2.65
CA ALA A 25 -5.06 3.33 2.25
C ALA A 25 -5.91 2.30 1.52
N VAL A 26 -5.27 1.47 0.68
CA VAL A 26 -5.91 0.38 -0.06
C VAL A 26 -5.08 -0.88 0.11
N LEU A 27 -5.72 -2.02 0.34
CA LEU A 27 -5.05 -3.32 0.37
C LEU A 27 -4.39 -3.60 -0.99
N ALA A 28 -3.12 -4.02 -0.95
CA ALA A 28 -2.34 -4.32 -2.15
C ALA A 28 -1.91 -5.79 -2.25
N GLY A 29 -2.54 -6.66 -1.45
CA GLY A 29 -2.29 -8.11 -1.42
C GLY A 29 -2.44 -8.80 -2.78
N GLY A 30 -3.29 -8.26 -3.67
CA GLY A 30 -3.43 -8.76 -5.06
C GLY A 30 -2.27 -8.39 -6.00
N ILE A 31 -1.34 -7.53 -5.56
CA ILE A 31 -0.11 -7.18 -6.29
C ILE A 31 1.09 -7.83 -5.63
N ALA A 32 1.22 -7.66 -4.32
CA ALA A 32 2.24 -8.32 -3.51
C ALA A 32 1.67 -8.57 -2.11
N ALA A 33 1.92 -9.76 -1.56
CA ALA A 33 1.35 -10.11 -0.26
C ALA A 33 1.95 -9.27 0.88
N THR A 34 3.25 -8.94 0.79
CA THR A 34 3.96 -8.17 1.82
C THR A 34 4.86 -7.09 1.23
N LEU A 35 5.25 -6.11 2.07
CA LEU A 35 6.18 -5.05 1.70
C LEU A 35 7.56 -5.57 1.29
N GLN A 36 7.97 -6.71 1.86
CA GLN A 36 9.26 -7.34 1.57
C GLN A 36 9.28 -8.08 0.24
N GLN A 37 8.13 -8.52 -0.27
CA GLN A 37 8.03 -9.20 -1.57
C GLN A 37 7.86 -8.23 -2.74
N ALA A 38 7.36 -7.02 -2.50
CA ALA A 38 7.19 -6.01 -3.54
C ALA A 38 8.46 -5.70 -4.38
N PRO A 39 9.69 -5.66 -3.80
CA PRO A 39 10.91 -5.41 -4.56
C PRO A 39 11.30 -6.52 -5.54
N ASP A 40 10.87 -7.77 -5.31
CA ASP A 40 11.26 -8.94 -6.10
C ASP A 40 10.78 -8.83 -7.56
N ASP A 41 9.56 -8.31 -7.75
CA ASP A 41 8.94 -8.10 -9.06
C ASP A 41 8.55 -6.62 -9.27
N TRP A 42 9.42 -5.71 -8.81
CA TRP A 42 9.14 -4.28 -8.75
C TRP A 42 8.72 -3.69 -10.10
N GLN A 43 9.30 -4.17 -11.21
CA GLN A 43 8.98 -3.67 -12.55
C GLN A 43 7.50 -3.83 -12.93
N HIS A 44 6.82 -4.88 -12.45
CA HIS A 44 5.39 -5.08 -12.70
C HIS A 44 4.53 -4.58 -11.53
N ALA A 45 5.03 -4.67 -10.30
CA ALA A 45 4.32 -4.22 -9.11
C ALA A 45 4.17 -2.68 -9.07
N ALA A 46 5.24 -1.94 -9.35
CA ALA A 46 5.27 -0.48 -9.27
C ALA A 46 4.14 0.24 -10.04
N PRO A 47 3.91 -0.01 -11.34
CA PRO A 47 2.83 0.66 -12.07
C PRO A 47 1.44 0.33 -11.51
N ARG A 48 1.21 -0.90 -11.02
CA ARG A 48 -0.07 -1.31 -10.42
C ARG A 48 -0.29 -0.65 -9.06
N LEU A 49 0.75 -0.58 -8.23
CA LEU A 49 0.70 0.10 -6.92
C LEU A 49 0.44 1.60 -7.11
N VAL A 50 1.08 2.22 -8.10
CA VAL A 50 0.87 3.62 -8.47
C VAL A 50 -0.56 3.87 -8.96
N ALA A 51 -1.14 2.95 -9.74
CA ALA A 51 -2.54 3.03 -10.15
C ALA A 51 -3.49 2.92 -8.95
N LEU A 52 -3.28 1.97 -8.03
CA LEU A 52 -4.04 1.86 -6.79
C LEU A 52 -3.95 3.11 -5.92
N ALA A 53 -2.76 3.73 -5.84
CA ALA A 53 -2.55 4.95 -5.05
C ALA A 53 -3.32 6.15 -5.58
N GLN A 54 -3.61 6.16 -6.89
CA GLN A 54 -4.32 7.23 -7.60
C GLN A 54 -5.82 6.96 -7.76
N ALA A 55 -6.26 5.73 -7.54
CA ALA A 55 -7.66 5.35 -7.59
C ALA A 55 -8.61 6.06 -6.58
N PRO A 56 -8.18 6.57 -5.39
CA PRO A 56 -9.15 7.02 -4.39
C PRO A 56 -9.73 8.44 -4.55
N GLU A 57 -9.76 9.05 -5.74
CA GLU A 57 -10.57 10.29 -5.94
C GLU A 57 -12.05 10.02 -6.23
N ALA A 58 -12.43 8.79 -6.59
CA ALA A 58 -13.77 8.52 -7.13
C ALA A 58 -14.56 7.41 -6.41
N GLY A 59 -14.19 7.04 -5.19
CA GLY A 59 -14.89 5.99 -4.40
C GLY A 59 -14.85 4.58 -5.00
N GLN A 60 -13.98 4.36 -6.01
CA GLN A 60 -14.00 3.16 -6.87
C GLN A 60 -12.91 2.13 -6.54
N ALA A 61 -11.95 2.46 -5.68
CA ALA A 61 -11.01 1.47 -5.18
C ALA A 61 -11.73 0.59 -4.15
N ALA A 62 -12.27 -0.55 -4.59
CA ALA A 62 -12.82 -1.58 -3.72
C ALA A 62 -11.79 -1.91 -2.61
N GLY A 63 -12.18 -1.75 -1.35
CA GLY A 63 -11.29 -1.97 -0.21
C GLY A 63 -10.39 -0.78 0.17
N ALA A 64 -10.67 0.43 -0.31
CA ALA A 64 -10.07 1.64 0.25
C ALA A 64 -10.69 1.97 1.61
N PHE A 65 -9.85 2.29 2.60
CA PHE A 65 -10.25 2.60 3.97
C PHE A 65 -9.51 3.84 4.49
N GLU A 66 -10.02 4.41 5.59
CA GLU A 66 -9.36 5.53 6.29
C GLU A 66 -8.06 5.05 6.93
N LEU A 67 -6.97 5.76 6.66
CA LEU A 67 -5.68 5.36 7.20
C LEU A 67 -5.61 5.72 8.69
N GLU A 68 -5.55 4.69 9.53
CA GLU A 68 -5.13 4.84 10.92
C GLU A 68 -3.63 4.61 11.05
N MET A 69 -2.88 5.67 11.38
CA MET A 69 -1.42 5.58 11.53
C MET A 69 -1.00 4.53 12.57
N GLN A 70 -1.86 4.27 13.55
CA GLN A 70 -1.64 3.34 14.65
C GLN A 70 -1.79 1.87 14.22
N ALA A 71 -2.53 1.62 13.14
CA ALA A 71 -2.71 0.30 12.56
C ALA A 71 -1.51 -0.14 11.71
N LEU A 72 -0.67 0.81 11.27
CA LEU A 72 0.54 0.50 10.52
C LEU A 72 1.63 -0.07 11.45
N ALA A 73 2.26 -1.14 10.99
CA ALA A 73 3.52 -1.64 11.53
C ALA A 73 4.71 -0.81 11.02
N GLY A 74 4.58 -0.23 9.83
CA GLY A 74 5.60 0.63 9.24
C GLY A 74 5.12 1.30 7.96
N LEU A 75 5.80 2.39 7.57
CA LEU A 75 5.51 3.16 6.37
C LEU A 75 6.80 3.51 5.63
N GLN A 76 6.91 3.11 4.37
CA GLN A 76 8.03 3.41 3.50
C GLN A 76 7.65 4.40 2.41
N ARG A 77 8.49 5.42 2.24
CA ARG A 77 8.42 6.32 1.08
C ARG A 77 9.20 5.68 -0.06
N LEU A 78 8.50 5.34 -1.15
CA LEU A 78 9.16 4.89 -2.37
C LEU A 78 9.38 6.09 -3.29
N GLY A 79 10.62 6.24 -3.77
CA GLY A 79 11.04 7.35 -4.62
C GLY A 79 12.22 8.18 -4.08
N GLN A 80 13.28 7.53 -3.61
CA GLN A 80 14.64 8.11 -3.58
C GLN A 80 15.64 7.00 -3.89
N GLY A 81 16.06 6.90 -5.15
CA GLY A 81 17.01 5.91 -5.66
C GLY A 81 16.35 4.95 -6.63
#